data_AF-A0A3B9J1W6-F1
#
_entry.id   AF-A0A3B9J1W6-F1
#
_cell.length_a   1.000
_cell.length_b   1.000
_cell.length_c   1.000
_cell.angle_alpha   90.00
_cell.angle_beta   90.00
_cell.angle_gamma   90.00
#
_symmetry.space_group_name_H-M   'P 1'
#
loop_
_entity.id
_entity.type
_entity.pdbx_description
1 polymer ?
#
loop_
_entity_poly.entity_id
_entity_poly.type
_entity_poly.pdbx_seq_one_letter_code
_entity_poly.pdbx_strand_id
1 'polypeptide(L)'
;MPIFQAIVLGITQGLTEFLPISSSGHLEIVPWLFNWNEFVGDSRAENTFDVALHFGTLIGAATYLRKDICFYSKAGLSALVGRRPWSAEAKIGWLLLLSAMPAAIVAVIFEPFLLRQSDRLGLIAVGLAVFGVILWL
;
A
#
# COMPACT_ATOMS: atom_id res chain seq x y z
N MET A 1 8.66 -5.82 -19.74
CA MET A 1 7.21 -5.96 -19.51
C MET A 1 6.40 -5.63 -20.76
N PRO A 2 5.77 -6.63 -21.40
CA PRO A 2 4.67 -6.42 -22.34
C PRO A 2 3.52 -5.60 -21.73
N ILE A 3 2.87 -4.75 -22.54
CA ILE A 3 1.74 -3.90 -22.10
C ILE A 3 0.60 -4.74 -21.52
N PHE A 4 0.32 -5.91 -22.10
CA PHE A 4 -0.73 -6.80 -21.62
C PHE A 4 -0.50 -7.22 -20.16
N GLN A 5 0.71 -7.64 -19.80
CA GLN A 5 1.04 -8.01 -18.42
C GLN A 5 0.92 -6.81 -17.48
N ALA A 6 1.37 -5.64 -17.91
CA ALA A 6 1.25 -4.41 -17.12
C ALA A 6 -0.22 -4.03 -16.85
N ILE A 7 -1.11 -4.22 -17.83
CA ILE A 7 -2.56 -4.02 -17.65
C ILE A 7 -3.12 -5.04 -16.66
N VAL A 8 -2.76 -6.32 -16.77
CA VAL A 8 -3.23 -7.36 -15.85
C VAL A 8 -2.78 -7.06 -14.42
N LEU A 9 -1.49 -6.76 -14.20
CA LEU A 9 -0.97 -6.41 -12.88
C LEU A 9 -1.57 -5.11 -12.35
N GLY A 10 -1.85 -4.13 -13.22
CA GLY A 10 -2.54 -2.90 -12.84
C GLY A 10 -3.98 -3.13 -12.37
N ILE A 11 -4.72 -4.00 -13.06
CA ILE A 11 -6.07 -4.42 -12.63
C ILE A 11 -5.98 -5.18 -11.30
N THR A 12 -5.05 -6.12 -11.17
CA THR A 12 -4.81 -6.89 -9.95
C THR A 12 -4.54 -5.94 -8.77
N GLN A 13 -3.60 -5.00 -8.90
CA GLN A 13 -3.34 -4.00 -7.87
C GLN A 13 -4.59 -3.19 -7.55
N GLY A 14 -5.28 -2.65 -8.57
CA GLY A 14 -6.47 -1.83 -8.38
C GLY A 14 -7.60 -2.54 -7.61
N LEU A 15 -7.77 -3.84 -7.84
CA LEU A 15 -8.78 -4.65 -7.15
C LEU A 15 -8.34 -5.06 -5.75
N THR A 16 -7.06 -5.35 -5.54
CA THR A 16 -6.54 -5.94 -4.30
C THR A 16 -6.07 -4.91 -3.27
N GLU A 17 -5.69 -3.70 -3.68
CA GLU A 17 -5.11 -2.67 -2.77
C GLU A 17 -6.08 -2.26 -1.65
N PHE A 18 -7.37 -2.16 -1.97
CA PHE A 18 -8.38 -1.71 -1.01
C PHE A 18 -9.07 -2.86 -0.27
N LEU A 19 -8.78 -4.11 -0.67
CA LEU A 19 -9.30 -5.29 -0.02
C LEU A 19 -8.25 -5.83 0.97
N PRO A 20 -8.65 -6.36 2.12
CA PRO A 20 -7.71 -6.89 3.12
C PRO A 20 -7.20 -8.29 2.70
N ILE A 21 -6.61 -8.39 1.52
CA ILE A 21 -6.16 -9.66 0.88
C ILE A 21 -4.71 -9.60 0.36
N SER A 22 -3.94 -8.58 0.74
CA SER A 22 -2.53 -8.33 0.33
C SER A 22 -2.33 -8.16 -1.19
N SER A 23 -2.21 -6.91 -1.64
CA SER A 23 -1.93 -6.58 -3.04
C SER A 23 -0.54 -7.05 -3.48
N SER A 24 0.50 -6.83 -2.66
CA SER A 24 1.87 -7.29 -2.95
C SER A 24 1.95 -8.81 -3.13
N GLY A 25 1.17 -9.59 -2.37
CA GLY A 25 1.14 -11.04 -2.54
C GLY A 25 0.56 -11.45 -3.90
N HIS A 26 -0.46 -10.76 -4.39
CA HIS A 26 -1.03 -11.03 -5.71
C HIS A 26 -0.10 -10.58 -6.85
N LEU A 27 0.65 -9.48 -6.65
CA LEU A 27 1.66 -9.05 -7.62
C LEU A 27 2.85 -10.02 -7.76
N GLU A 28 3.14 -10.82 -6.73
CA GLU A 28 4.13 -11.90 -6.79
C GLU A 28 3.52 -13.19 -7.41
N ILE A 29 2.31 -13.56 -6.97
CA ILE A 29 1.67 -14.83 -7.38
C ILE A 29 1.26 -14.82 -8.85
N VAL A 30 0.78 -13.69 -9.39
CA VAL A 30 0.30 -13.62 -10.79
C VAL A 30 1.44 -13.87 -11.79
N PRO A 31 2.59 -13.18 -11.74
CA PRO A 31 3.73 -13.48 -12.59
C PRO A 31 4.23 -14.91 -12.43
N TRP A 32 4.29 -15.41 -11.18
CA TRP A 32 4.68 -16.79 -10.90
C TRP A 32 3.75 -17.81 -11.56
N LEU A 33 2.43 -17.62 -11.46
CA LEU A 33 1.42 -18.52 -12.02
C LEU A 33 1.48 -18.59 -13.55
N PHE A 34 1.77 -17.47 -14.21
CA PHE A 34 1.84 -17.38 -15.67
C PHE A 34 3.27 -17.53 -16.23
N ASN A 35 4.26 -17.85 -15.39
CA ASN A 35 5.68 -17.95 -15.76
C ASN A 35 6.22 -16.68 -16.47
N TRP A 36 5.82 -15.51 -15.98
CA TRP A 36 6.31 -14.22 -16.44
C TRP A 36 7.71 -13.97 -15.85
N ASN A 37 8.72 -14.00 -16.72
CA ASN A 37 10.13 -13.92 -16.33
C ASN A 37 10.72 -12.50 -16.45
N GLU A 38 9.89 -11.50 -16.71
CA GLU A 38 10.29 -10.13 -17.02
C GLU A 38 11.00 -9.41 -15.87
N PHE A 39 10.85 -9.90 -14.64
CA PHE A 39 11.55 -9.42 -13.44
C PHE A 39 12.71 -10.33 -12.99
N VAL A 40 12.91 -11.47 -13.63
CA VAL A 40 13.92 -12.45 -13.21
C VAL A 40 15.32 -11.82 -13.31
N GLY A 41 15.98 -11.72 -12.16
CA GLY A 41 17.32 -11.13 -12.04
C GLY A 41 17.35 -9.60 -11.98
N ASP A 42 16.19 -8.91 -12.00
CA ASP A 42 16.10 -7.45 -11.90
C ASP A 42 15.04 -7.02 -10.88
N SER A 43 15.36 -7.22 -9.59
CA SER A 43 14.52 -6.79 -8.47
C SER A 43 14.35 -5.27 -8.38
N ARG A 44 15.17 -4.48 -9.10
CA ARG A 44 15.01 -3.02 -9.13
C ARG A 44 13.87 -2.63 -10.07
N ALA A 45 13.79 -3.24 -11.24
CA ALA A 45 12.69 -3.03 -12.17
C ALA A 45 11.35 -3.46 -11.55
N GLU A 46 11.33 -4.59 -10.84
CA GLU A 46 10.19 -5.10 -10.07
C GLU A 46 9.70 -4.09 -9.03
N ASN A 47 10.56 -3.69 -8.09
CA ASN A 47 10.20 -2.71 -7.06
C ASN A 47 9.74 -1.37 -7.66
N THR A 48 10.37 -0.93 -8.75
CA THR A 48 9.98 0.33 -9.42
C THR A 48 8.59 0.23 -10.03
N PHE A 49 8.26 -0.92 -10.64
CA PHE A 49 6.96 -1.18 -11.19
C PHE A 49 5.89 -1.27 -10.10
N ASP A 50 6.16 -1.97 -9.01
CA ASP A 50 5.27 -2.04 -7.84
C ASP A 50 4.98 -0.66 -7.28
N VAL A 51 6.00 0.18 -7.10
CA VAL A 51 5.82 1.57 -6.66
C VAL A 51 4.94 2.37 -7.63
N ALA A 52 5.09 2.18 -8.94
CA ALA A 52 4.24 2.84 -9.93
C ALA A 52 2.77 2.38 -9.82
N LEU A 53 2.52 1.10 -9.56
CA LEU A 53 1.18 0.56 -9.34
C LEU A 53 0.53 1.10 -8.05
N HIS A 54 1.27 1.14 -6.95
CA HIS A 54 0.82 1.75 -5.69
C HIS A 54 0.55 3.25 -5.87
N PHE A 55 1.37 3.94 -6.66
CA PHE A 55 1.13 5.35 -6.97
C PHE A 55 -0.16 5.55 -7.78
N GLY A 56 -0.47 4.65 -8.71
CA GLY A 56 -1.73 4.66 -9.46
C GLY A 56 -2.96 4.50 -8.55
N THR A 57 -2.94 3.53 -7.63
CA THR A 57 -4.02 3.33 -6.67
C THR A 57 -4.14 4.47 -5.65
N LEU A 58 -3.01 5.03 -5.20
CA LEU A 58 -2.98 6.24 -4.37
C LEU A 58 -3.66 7.42 -5.06
N ILE A 59 -3.36 7.67 -6.34
CA ILE A 59 -4.02 8.73 -7.13
C ILE A 59 -5.53 8.46 -7.22
N GLY A 60 -5.93 7.21 -7.47
CA GLY A 60 -7.33 6.80 -7.48
C GLY A 60 -8.04 7.14 -6.16
N ALA A 61 -7.48 6.71 -5.03
CA ALA A 61 -8.01 6.97 -3.70
C ALA A 61 -8.05 8.48 -3.38
N ALA A 62 -6.97 9.21 -3.66
CA ALA A 62 -6.89 10.65 -3.43
C ALA A 62 -7.89 11.44 -4.27
N THR A 63 -8.15 11.00 -5.51
CA THR A 63 -9.14 11.62 -6.39
C THR A 63 -10.57 11.36 -5.90
N TYR A 64 -10.84 10.13 -5.45
CA TYR A 64 -12.13 9.75 -4.87
C TYR A 64 -12.42 10.53 -3.58
N LEU A 65 -11.46 10.54 -2.64
CA LEU A 65 -11.56 11.19 -1.33
C LEU A 65 -11.14 12.67 -1.32
N ARG A 66 -10.99 13.31 -2.49
CA ARG A 66 -10.45 14.68 -2.62
C ARG A 66 -11.16 15.72 -1.75
N LYS A 67 -12.47 15.56 -1.55
CA LYS A 67 -13.28 16.48 -0.73
C LYS A 67 -12.92 16.35 0.74
N ASP A 68 -12.84 15.12 1.25
CA ASP A 68 -12.51 14.83 2.64
C ASP A 68 -11.07 15.21 2.95
N ILE A 69 -10.14 14.85 2.06
CA ILE A 69 -8.72 15.25 2.16
C ILE A 69 -8.62 16.77 2.27
N CYS A 70 -9.26 17.51 1.37
CA CYS A 70 -9.24 18.97 1.38
C CYS A 70 -9.89 19.56 2.65
N PHE A 71 -11.00 18.98 3.11
CA PHE A 71 -11.71 19.41 4.30
C PHE A 71 -10.86 19.25 5.57
N TYR A 72 -10.37 18.05 5.86
CA TYR A 72 -9.56 17.77 7.05
C TYR A 72 -8.20 18.46 7.00
N SER A 73 -7.57 18.54 5.82
CA SER A 73 -6.28 19.24 5.67
C SER A 73 -6.43 20.73 5.95
N LYS A 74 -7.49 21.38 5.43
CA LYS A 74 -7.75 22.80 5.71
C LYS A 74 -8.05 23.05 7.19
N ALA A 75 -8.82 22.17 7.83
CA ALA A 75 -9.10 22.27 9.27
C ALA A 75 -7.81 22.13 10.10
N GLY A 76 -6.99 21.12 9.81
CA GLY A 76 -5.71 20.87 10.48
C GLY A 76 -4.69 22.00 10.31
N LEU A 77 -4.48 22.49 9.08
CA LEU A 77 -3.56 23.60 8.81
C LEU A 77 -4.06 24.92 9.41
N SER A 78 -5.36 25.19 9.37
CA SER A 78 -5.91 26.42 9.94
C SER A 78 -5.76 26.45 11.47
N ALA A 79 -5.90 25.30 12.12
CA ALA A 79 -5.64 25.17 13.56
C ALA A 79 -4.15 25.34 13.90
N LEU A 80 -3.26 24.74 13.09
CA LEU A 80 -1.81 24.85 13.28
C LEU A 80 -1.31 26.30 13.21
N VAL A 81 -1.82 27.09 12.26
CA VAL A 81 -1.42 28.49 12.05
C VAL A 81 -2.19 29.47 12.97
N GLY A 82 -3.01 28.95 13.90
CA GLY A 82 -3.76 29.77 14.86
C GLY A 82 -4.93 30.56 14.26
N ARG A 83 -5.35 30.24 13.02
CA ARG A 83 -6.49 30.88 12.35
C ARG A 83 -7.84 30.33 12.81
N ARG A 84 -7.86 29.12 13.36
CA ARG A 84 -9.05 28.44 13.90
C ARG A 84 -8.70 27.70 15.19
N PRO A 85 -9.66 27.46 16.10
CA PRO A 85 -9.43 26.61 17.26
C PRO A 85 -9.22 25.15 16.84
N TRP A 86 -8.66 24.34 17.75
CA TRP A 86 -8.49 22.90 17.59
C TRP A 86 -9.83 22.14 17.67
N SER A 87 -10.60 22.24 16.60
CA SER A 87 -11.88 21.54 16.43
C SER A 87 -11.68 20.03 16.26
N ALA A 88 -12.78 19.27 16.33
CA ALA A 88 -12.75 17.81 16.13
C ALA A 88 -12.16 17.44 14.76
N GLU A 89 -12.50 18.20 13.72
CA GLU A 89 -12.04 17.99 12.35
C GLU A 89 -10.53 18.22 12.22
N ALA A 90 -10.00 19.24 12.88
CA ALA A 90 -8.57 19.50 12.90
C ALA A 90 -7.81 18.35 13.59
N LYS A 91 -8.34 17.85 14.71
CA LYS A 91 -7.77 16.69 15.41
C LYS A 91 -7.82 15.44 14.55
N ILE A 92 -8.94 15.16 13.87
CA ILE A 92 -9.08 14.04 12.94
C ILE A 92 -8.03 14.13 11.82
N GLY A 93 -7.86 15.29 11.21
CA GLY A 93 -6.85 15.48 10.15
C GLY A 93 -5.43 15.12 10.60
N TRP A 94 -5.03 15.54 11.81
CA TRP A 94 -3.73 15.18 12.37
C TRP A 94 -3.65 13.72 12.81
N LEU A 95 -4.72 13.16 13.39
CA LEU A 95 -4.76 11.74 13.77
C LEU A 95 -4.63 10.82 12.55
N LEU A 96 -5.23 11.17 11.41
CA LEU A 96 -5.08 10.43 10.15
C LEU A 96 -3.63 10.47 9.63
N LEU A 97 -2.95 11.60 9.77
CA LEU A 97 -1.52 11.70 9.42
C LEU A 97 -0.65 10.87 10.37
N LEU A 98 -0.90 10.98 11.68
CA LEU A 98 -0.14 10.28 12.70
C LEU A 98 -0.41 8.77 12.70
N SER A 99 -1.58 8.31 12.25
CA SER A 99 -1.90 6.88 12.18
C SER A 99 -1.02 6.10 11.21
N ALA A 100 -0.36 6.77 10.24
CA ALA A 100 0.60 6.12 9.35
C ALA A 100 1.96 5.86 10.03
N MET A 101 2.28 6.57 11.13
CA MET A 101 3.61 6.46 11.77
C MET A 101 3.91 5.08 12.34
N PRO A 102 3.00 4.41 13.10
CA PRO A 102 3.29 3.08 13.63
C PRO A 102 3.62 2.07 12.52
N ALA A 103 2.87 2.11 11.41
CA ALA A 103 3.13 1.25 10.26
C ALA A 103 4.51 1.53 9.63
N ALA A 104 4.86 2.81 9.43
CA ALA A 104 6.17 3.19 8.90
C ALA A 104 7.33 2.78 9.82
N ILE A 105 7.18 2.94 11.14
CA ILE A 105 8.18 2.53 12.12
C ILE A 105 8.38 1.01 12.08
N VAL A 106 7.28 0.24 12.09
CA VAL A 106 7.35 -1.22 11.98
C VAL A 106 8.03 -1.63 10.67
N ALA A 107 7.67 -1.01 9.54
CA ALA A 107 8.27 -1.31 8.25
C ALA A 107 9.80 -1.09 8.27
N VAL A 108 10.28 0.05 8.79
CA VAL A 108 11.72 0.36 8.88
C VAL A 108 12.46 -0.62 9.80
N ILE A 109 11.86 -1.00 10.94
CA ILE A 109 12.47 -1.93 11.89
C ILE A 109 12.58 -3.35 11.30
N PHE A 110 11.56 -3.80 10.56
CA PHE A 110 11.48 -5.17 10.04
C PHE A 110 12.05 -5.34 8.63
N GLU A 111 12.33 -4.26 7.90
CA GLU A 111 12.93 -4.31 6.55
C GLU A 111 14.17 -5.22 6.48
N PRO A 112 15.17 -5.15 7.39
CA PRO A 112 16.34 -6.02 7.31
C PRO A 112 16.03 -7.51 7.49
N PHE A 113 14.96 -7.83 8.23
CA PHE A 113 14.51 -9.22 8.41
C PHE A 113 13.84 -9.73 7.13
N LEU A 114 12.97 -8.92 6.52
CA LEU A 114 12.26 -9.26 5.27
C LEU A 114 13.23 -9.45 4.10
N LEU A 115 14.27 -8.60 4.00
CA LEU A 115 15.26 -8.68 2.92
C LEU A 115 16.19 -9.90 3.02
N ARG A 116 16.33 -10.50 4.20
CA ARG A 116 17.20 -11.69 4.42
C ARG A 116 16.53 -13.01 4.07
N GLN A 117 15.20 -13.03 3.90
CA GLN A 117 14.51 -14.27 3.62
C GLN A 117 14.65 -14.67 2.14
N SER A 118 15.11 -15.89 1.91
CA SER A 118 15.27 -16.49 0.58
C SER A 118 13.95 -17.00 -0.02
N ASP A 119 12.99 -17.37 0.82
CA ASP A 119 11.65 -17.85 0.41
C ASP A 119 10.58 -16.78 0.68
N ARG A 120 10.46 -15.84 -0.26
CA ARG A 120 9.47 -14.75 -0.19
C ARG A 120 8.04 -15.25 -0.38
N LEU A 121 7.83 -16.19 -1.31
CA LEU A 121 6.53 -16.78 -1.60
C LEU A 121 5.95 -17.54 -0.40
N GLY A 122 6.76 -18.35 0.28
CA GLY A 122 6.33 -19.07 1.48
C GLY A 122 5.94 -18.12 2.62
N LEU A 123 6.71 -17.06 2.86
CA LEU A 123 6.35 -16.03 3.84
C LEU A 123 5.04 -15.33 3.50
N ILE A 124 4.84 -14.93 2.24
CA ILE A 124 3.61 -14.29 1.78
C ILE A 124 2.42 -15.22 2.00
N ALA A 125 2.54 -16.50 1.63
CA ALA A 125 1.48 -17.48 1.79
C ALA A 125 1.09 -17.70 3.26
N VAL A 126 2.08 -17.88 4.15
CA VAL A 126 1.83 -18.00 5.59
C VAL A 126 1.21 -16.72 6.16
N GLY A 127 1.73 -15.55 5.77
CA GLY A 127 1.20 -14.27 6.19
C GLY A 127 -0.27 -14.07 5.79
N LEU A 128 -0.61 -14.41 4.54
CA LEU A 128 -1.98 -14.39 4.03
C LEU A 128 -2.90 -15.35 4.80
N ALA A 129 -2.44 -16.58 5.06
CA ALA A 129 -3.23 -17.56 5.81
C ALA A 129 -3.49 -17.11 7.26
N VAL A 130 -2.45 -16.64 7.96
CA VAL A 130 -2.57 -16.12 9.33
C VAL A 130 -3.49 -14.92 9.36
N PHE A 131 -3.34 -13.97 8.44
CA PHE A 131 -4.18 -12.79 8.38
C PHE A 131 -5.65 -13.14 8.06
N GLY A 132 -5.88 -14.10 7.16
CA GLY A 132 -7.22 -14.62 6.87
C GLY A 132 -7.89 -15.24 8.11
N VAL A 133 -7.14 -15.96 8.95
CA VAL A 133 -7.65 -16.48 10.23
C VAL A 133 -7.95 -15.34 11.20
N ILE A 134 -7.10 -14.31 11.28
CA ILE A 134 -7.34 -13.14 12.15
C ILE A 134 -8.61 -12.40 11.74
N LEU A 135 -8.88 -12.26 10.43
CA LEU A 135 -10.11 -11.62 9.95
C LEU A 135 -11.37 -12.46 10.19
N TRP A 136 -11.22 -13.78 10.32
CA TRP A 136 -12.33 -14.70 10.58
C TRP A 136 -12.78 -14.69 12.05
N LEU A 137 -11.86 -14.43 12.98
CA LEU A 137 -12.10 -14.32 14.42
C LEU A 137 -12.75 -12.98 14.80
#